data_AF-A0A847ZYF1-F1
#
_entry.id   AF-A0A847ZYF1-F1
#
_cell.length_a   1.000
_cell.length_b   1.000
_cell.length_c   1.000
_cell.angle_alpha   90.00
_cell.angle_beta   90.00
_cell.angle_gamma   90.00
#
_symmetry.space_group_name_H-M   'P 1'
#
loop_
_entity.id
_entity.type
_entity.pdbx_description
1 polymer ?
#
loop_
_entity_poly.entity_id
_entity_poly.type
_entity_poly.pdbx_seq_one_letter_code
_entity_poly.pdbx_strand_id
1 'polypeptide(L)' 'CVRYSAEDAKALGFNVTVVERATRAIDLGGTADATHKSFAERGIMLA' A
#
# COMPACT_ATOMS: atom_id res chain seq x y z
N CYS A 1 6.89 -3.67 -4.85
CA CYS A 1 7.75 -2.76 -4.05
C CYS A 1 6.92 -1.71 -3.32
N VAL A 2 5.99 -1.02 -4.00
CA VAL A 2 5.16 0.06 -3.43
C VAL A 2 4.56 -0.28 -2.06
N ARG A 3 3.95 -1.47 -1.90
CA ARG A 3 3.44 -1.94 -0.60
C ARG A 3 4.45 -1.80 0.52
N TYR A 4 5.61 -2.43 0.37
CA TYR A 4 6.62 -2.48 1.43
C TYR A 4 7.11 -1.08 1.79
N SER A 5 7.40 -0.23 0.81
CA SER A 5 7.80 1.16 1.07
C SER A 5 6.73 1.96 1.84
N ALA A 6 5.45 1.76 1.52
CA ALA A 6 4.35 2.42 2.20
C ALA A 6 4.15 1.92 3.64
N GLU A 7 4.24 0.60 3.84
CA GLU A 7 4.16 -0.03 5.17
C GLU A 7 5.33 0.38 6.07
N ASP A 8 6.55 0.41 5.53
CA ASP A 8 7.75 0.84 6.25
C ASP A 8 7.65 2.33 6.63
N ALA A 9 7.23 3.19 5.70
CA ALA A 9 7.00 4.60 6.00
C ALA A 9 5.94 4.79 7.10
N LYS A 10 4.88 3.98 7.10
CA LYS A 10 3.87 4.02 8.16
C LYS A 10 4.43 3.56 9.50
N ALA A 11 5.23 2.50 9.51
CA ALA A 11 5.90 2.00 10.71
C ALA A 11 6.88 3.02 11.31
N LEU A 12 7.50 3.85 10.47
CA LEU A 12 8.36 4.96 10.88
C LEU A 12 7.60 6.22 11.33
N GLY A 13 6.26 6.18 11.34
CA GLY A 13 5.41 7.27 11.85
C GLY A 13 5.08 8.36 10.83
N PHE A 14 5.38 8.16 9.54
CA PHE A 14 4.98 9.11 8.50
C PHE A 14 3.48 9.01 8.18
N ASN A 15 2.91 10.12 7.72
CA ASN A 15 1.63 10.12 7.04
C ASN A 15 1.83 9.62 5.61
N VAL A 16 1.18 8.52 5.25
CA VAL A 16 1.42 7.82 3.99
C VAL A 16 0.17 7.86 3.11
N THR A 17 0.37 8.22 1.85
CA THR A 17 -0.62 8.12 0.77
C THR A 17 0.02 7.47 -0.44
N VAL A 18 -0.66 6.49 -1.03
CA VAL A 18 -0.24 5.85 -2.28
C VAL A 18 -1.21 6.28 -3.37
N VAL A 19 -0.67 6.85 -4.45
CA VAL A 19 -1.45 7.26 -5.62
C VAL A 19 -1.64 6.03 -6.51
N GLU A 20 -2.77 5.34 -6.38
CA GLU A 20 -2.99 4.01 -6.96
C GLU A 20 -2.89 4.06 -8.49
N ARG A 21 -3.49 5.09 -9.09
CA ARG A 21 -3.47 5.34 -10.53
C ARG A 21 -2.07 5.55 -11.14
N ALA A 22 -1.06 5.81 -10.31
CA ALA A 22 0.33 5.97 -10.72
C ALA A 22 1.15 4.67 -10.50
N THR A 23 0.50 3.57 -10.15
CA THR A 23 1.14 2.27 -9.88
C THR A 23 0.47 1.17 -10.69
N ARG A 24 1.13 0.01 -10.80
CA ARG A 24 0.51 -1.19 -11.38
C ARG A 24 0.93 -2.42 -10.61
N ALA A 25 -0.06 -3.18 -10.13
CA ALA A 25 0.19 -4.47 -9.50
C ALA A 25 0.60 -5.51 -10.55
N ILE A 26 1.48 -6.44 -10.14
CA ILE A 26 1.72 -7.69 -10.88
C ILE A 26 0.59 -8.69 -10.59
N ASP A 27 -0.02 -8.56 -9.42
CA ASP A 27 -1.13 -9.38 -8.91
C ASP A 27 -0.92 -10.89 -8.99
N LEU A 28 0.14 -11.36 -8.32
CA LEU A 28 0.38 -12.78 -8.15
C LEU A 28 -0.59 -13.33 -7.10
N GLY A 29 -1.62 -14.05 -7.54
CA GLY A 29 -2.55 -14.76 -6.64
C GLY A 29 -3.36 -13.85 -5.72
N GLY A 30 -3.83 -12.71 -6.20
CA GLY A 30 -4.64 -11.77 -5.40
C GLY A 30 -3.83 -10.92 -4.43
N THR A 31 -2.53 -10.74 -4.71
CA THR A 31 -1.66 -9.89 -3.89
C THR A 31 -2.01 -8.40 -3.98
N ALA A 32 -2.74 -7.96 -5.02
CA ALA A 32 -3.30 -6.61 -5.09
C ALA A 32 -4.33 -6.40 -3.97
N ASP A 33 -5.35 -7.26 -3.88
CA ASP A 33 -6.39 -7.19 -2.85
C ASP A 33 -5.82 -7.33 -1.43
N ALA A 34 -4.86 -8.24 -1.24
CA ALA A 34 -4.16 -8.37 0.03
C ALA A 34 -3.43 -7.07 0.43
N THR A 35 -2.89 -6.34 -0.55
CA THR A 35 -2.23 -5.05 -0.32
C THR A 35 -3.24 -3.98 0.08
N HIS A 36 -4.40 -3.90 -0.60
CA HIS A 36 -5.46 -2.95 -0.24
C HIS A 36 -5.97 -3.16 1.19
N LYS A 37 -6.13 -4.43 1.62
CA LYS A 37 -6.48 -4.77 3.01
C LYS A 37 -5.41 -4.31 4.00
N SER A 38 -4.14 -4.62 3.74
CA SER A 38 -3.02 -4.18 4.61
C SER A 38 -2.97 -2.66 4.75
N PHE A 39 -3.18 -1.91 3.66
CA PHE A 39 -3.19 -0.46 3.69
C PHE A 39 -4.35 0.09 4.55
N ALA A 40 -5.56 -0.46 4.38
CA ALA A 40 -6.70 -0.07 5.19
C ALA A 40 -6.47 -0.34 6.69
N GLU A 41 -5.95 -1.53 7.04
CA GLU A 41 -5.63 -1.92 8.42
C GLU A 41 -4.57 -1.01 9.07
N ARG A 42 -3.60 -0.55 8.28
CA ARG A 42 -2.49 0.30 8.75
C ARG A 42 -2.78 1.79 8.65
N GLY A 43 -3.95 2.19 8.13
CA GLY A 43 -4.28 3.60 7.91
C GLY A 43 -3.34 4.27 6.90
N ILE A 44 -3.02 3.57 5.82
CA ILE A 44 -2.35 4.08 4.62
C ILE A 44 -3.45 4.44 3.61
N MET A 45 -3.47 5.69 3.15
CA MET A 45 -4.51 6.15 2.23
C MET A 45 -4.21 5.78 0.78
N LEU A 46 -5.25 5.34 0.07
CA LEU A 46 -5.22 5.17 -1.39
C LEU A 46 -5.90 6.39 -2.03
N ALA A 47 -5.23 6.99 -3.03
CA ALA A 47 -5.67 8.20 -3.75
C ALA A 47 -5.65 8.01 -5.27
#